data_AF-B4NUL1-F1
#
_entry.id   AF-B4NUL1-F1
#
_cell.length_a   1.000
_cell.length_b   1.000
_cell.length_c   1.000
_cell.angle_alpha   90.00
_cell.angle_beta   90.00
_cell.angle_gamma   90.00
#
_symmetry.space_group_name_H-M   'P 1'
#
loop_
_entity.id
_entity.type
_entity.pdbx_description
1 polymer ?
#
loop_
_entity_poly.entity_id
_entity_poly.type
_entity_poly.pdbx_seq_one_letter_code
_entity_poly.pdbx_strand_id
1 'polypeptide(L)'
;MHQEHMDLHEPVDLNKSLDEMTPEERMRVQHQLMVEKHRGHDAMHSEMVIILFVTLVIAQIILVEWKKRHYRSYAFVTLLAMWLIPLIISCSFGWLRFIIIWLVFTCITALVMRRAISKPIQGTTPR
;
A
#
# COMPACT_ATOMS: atom_id res chain seq x y z
N MET A 1 11.77 -21.13 -44.96
CA MET A 1 10.86 -21.58 -43.89
C MET A 1 9.78 -20.53 -43.75
N HIS A 2 8.54 -20.86 -44.09
CA HIS A 2 7.39 -19.97 -43.84
C HIS A 2 7.09 -20.01 -42.35
N GLN A 3 7.12 -18.84 -41.70
CA GLN A 3 6.61 -18.69 -40.35
C GLN A 3 5.09 -18.70 -40.46
N GLU A 4 4.44 -19.84 -40.27
CA GLU A 4 2.98 -19.87 -40.17
C GLU A 4 2.57 -19.04 -38.95
N HIS A 5 1.79 -17.99 -39.19
CA HIS A 5 1.26 -17.12 -38.14
C HIS A 5 0.17 -17.89 -37.39
N MET A 6 0.53 -18.43 -36.23
CA MET A 6 -0.41 -19.18 -35.37
C MET A 6 -1.50 -18.24 -34.86
N ASP A 7 -2.74 -18.43 -35.35
CA ASP A 7 -3.90 -17.69 -34.88
C ASP A 7 -4.45 -18.31 -33.59
N LEU A 8 -4.24 -17.61 -32.47
CA LEU A 8 -4.67 -18.01 -31.13
C LEU A 8 -6.20 -17.95 -30.94
N HIS A 9 -6.93 -17.34 -31.89
CA HIS A 9 -8.38 -17.14 -31.84
C HIS A 9 -9.16 -18.11 -32.73
N GLU A 10 -8.48 -19.01 -33.45
CA GLU A 10 -9.17 -20.05 -34.23
C GLU A 10 -9.99 -20.97 -33.28
N PRO A 11 -11.25 -21.27 -33.61
CA PRO A 11 -12.10 -22.10 -32.76
C PRO A 11 -11.53 -23.52 -32.66
N VAL A 12 -11.29 -23.99 -31.44
CA VAL A 12 -10.85 -25.37 -31.21
C VAL A 12 -12.08 -26.26 -31.02
N ASP A 13 -12.09 -27.43 -31.66
CA ASP A 13 -13.13 -28.43 -31.45
C ASP A 13 -12.94 -29.11 -30.08
N LEU A 14 -13.77 -28.73 -29.10
CA LEU A 14 -13.71 -29.25 -27.73
C LEU A 14 -14.12 -30.73 -27.61
N ASN A 15 -14.71 -31.34 -28.64
CA ASN A 15 -15.16 -32.74 -28.59
C ASN A 15 -14.03 -33.74 -28.87
N LYS A 16 -12.87 -33.28 -29.33
CA LYS A 16 -11.69 -34.10 -29.62
C LYS A 16 -11.00 -34.51 -28.31
N SER A 17 -10.56 -35.78 -28.19
CA SER A 17 -9.87 -36.20 -26.97
C SER A 17 -8.52 -35.48 -26.83
N LEU A 18 -8.09 -35.17 -25.60
CA LEU A 18 -6.81 -34.47 -25.38
C LEU A 18 -5.63 -35.21 -26.04
N ASP A 19 -5.70 -36.54 -26.17
CA ASP A 19 -4.67 -37.38 -26.77
C ASP A 19 -4.59 -37.24 -28.29
N GLU A 20 -5.68 -36.84 -28.95
CA GLU A 20 -5.76 -36.60 -30.39
C GLU A 20 -5.38 -35.16 -30.77
N MET A 21 -5.32 -34.24 -29.79
CA MET A 21 -4.98 -32.85 -30.05
C MET A 21 -3.49 -32.65 -30.36
N THR A 22 -3.19 -31.89 -31.40
CA THR A 22 -1.80 -31.48 -31.68
C THR A 22 -1.28 -30.55 -30.58
N PRO A 23 0.04 -30.43 -30.38
CA PRO A 23 0.63 -29.52 -29.39
C PRO A 23 0.11 -28.08 -29.51
N GLU A 24 -0.13 -27.61 -30.72
CA GLU A 24 -0.64 -26.27 -31.04
C GLU A 24 -2.11 -26.11 -30.67
N GLU A 25 -2.95 -27.14 -30.91
CA GLU A 25 -4.35 -27.17 -30.45
C GLU A 25 -4.42 -27.09 -28.91
N ARG A 26 -3.56 -27.84 -28.20
CA ARG A 26 -3.51 -27.80 -26.73
C ARG A 26 -3.12 -26.42 -26.20
N MET A 27 -2.14 -25.76 -26.82
CA MET A 27 -1.74 -24.40 -26.43
C MET A 27 -2.86 -23.37 -26.64
N ARG A 28 -3.61 -23.48 -27.75
CA ARG A 28 -4.77 -22.60 -28.02
C ARG A 28 -5.89 -22.79 -27.01
N VAL A 29 -6.22 -24.03 -26.66
CA VAL A 29 -7.22 -24.33 -25.62
C VAL A 29 -6.78 -23.76 -24.27
N GLN A 30 -5.52 -23.94 -23.89
CA GLN A 30 -4.99 -23.38 -22.65
C GLN A 30 -5.04 -21.85 -22.63
N HIS A 31 -4.71 -21.20 -23.74
CA HIS A 31 -4.79 -19.74 -23.88
C HIS A 31 -6.25 -19.26 -23.77
N GLN A 32 -7.19 -19.91 -24.46
CA GLN A 32 -8.61 -19.58 -24.41
C GLN A 32 -9.19 -19.77 -22.99
N LEU A 33 -8.87 -20.88 -22.32
CA LEU A 33 -9.24 -21.14 -20.93
C LEU A 33 -8.64 -20.10 -19.97
N MET A 34 -7.39 -19.69 -20.19
CA MET A 34 -6.75 -18.63 -19.41
C MET A 34 -7.48 -17.30 -19.60
N VAL A 35 -7.78 -16.91 -20.84
CA VAL A 35 -8.50 -15.67 -21.16
C VAL A 35 -9.92 -15.68 -20.58
N GLU A 36 -10.63 -16.80 -20.71
CA GLU A 36 -11.99 -16.96 -20.17
C GLU A 36 -12.03 -16.85 -18.64
N LYS A 37 -11.03 -17.44 -17.96
CA LYS A 37 -10.86 -17.30 -16.50
C LYS A 37 -10.63 -15.85 -16.07
N HIS A 38 -10.02 -15.01 -16.90
CA HIS A 38 -9.75 -13.59 -16.60
C HIS A 38 -10.84 -12.63 -17.09
N ARG A 39 -11.73 -13.07 -17.99
CA ARG A 39 -12.78 -12.23 -18.63
C ARG A 39 -13.70 -11.50 -17.63
N GLY A 40 -13.94 -12.07 -16.45
CA GLY A 40 -14.69 -11.42 -15.35
C GLY A 40 -13.82 -10.80 -14.26
N HIS A 41 -12.55 -11.21 -14.19
CA HIS A 41 -11.60 -10.76 -13.18
C HIS A 41 -11.17 -9.31 -13.41
N ASP A 42 -10.99 -8.91 -14.68
CA ASP A 42 -10.62 -7.54 -15.05
C ASP A 42 -11.73 -6.52 -14.73
N ALA A 43 -13.00 -6.92 -14.91
CA ALA A 43 -14.14 -6.10 -14.52
C ALA A 43 -14.18 -5.91 -13.00
N MET A 44 -13.97 -6.97 -12.22
CA MET A 44 -13.91 -6.89 -10.76
C MET A 44 -12.72 -6.05 -10.27
N HIS A 45 -11.55 -6.20 -10.88
CA HIS A 45 -10.39 -5.36 -10.59
C HIS A 45 -10.65 -3.89 -10.89
N SER A 46 -11.31 -3.59 -12.00
CA SER A 46 -11.62 -2.20 -12.36
C SER A 46 -12.52 -1.53 -11.32
N GLU A 47 -13.50 -2.25 -10.77
CA GLU A 47 -14.38 -1.74 -9.72
C GLU A 47 -13.61 -1.45 -8.42
N MET A 48 -12.77 -2.39 -7.97
CA MET A 48 -11.91 -2.20 -6.79
C MET A 48 -11.00 -0.97 -6.94
N VAL A 49 -10.42 -0.79 -8.12
CA VAL A 49 -9.53 0.34 -8.42
C VAL A 49 -10.29 1.66 -8.40
N ILE A 50 -11.50 1.73 -8.97
CA ILE A 50 -12.32 2.94 -8.97
C ILE A 50 -12.67 3.35 -7.54
N ILE A 51 -13.15 2.41 -6.72
CA ILE A 51 -13.50 2.68 -5.31
C ILE A 51 -12.25 3.13 -4.53
N LEU A 52 -11.11 2.48 -4.77
CA LEU A 52 -9.83 2.87 -4.16
C LEU A 52 -9.46 4.31 -4.55
N PHE A 53 -9.51 4.66 -5.84
CA PHE A 53 -9.18 6.01 -6.32
C PHE A 53 -10.09 7.07 -5.69
N VAL A 54 -11.40 6.86 -5.69
CA VAL A 54 -12.36 7.79 -5.09
C VAL A 54 -12.07 7.96 -3.60
N THR A 55 -11.85 6.86 -2.89
CA THR A 55 -11.53 6.88 -1.45
C THR A 55 -10.23 7.63 -1.17
N LEU A 56 -9.18 7.38 -1.96
CA LEU A 56 -7.90 8.07 -1.83
C LEU A 56 -8.05 9.56 -2.10
N VAL A 57 -8.76 9.97 -3.15
CA VAL A 57 -9.00 11.40 -3.46
C VAL A 57 -9.72 12.09 -2.30
N ILE A 58 -10.79 11.49 -1.79
CA ILE A 58 -11.54 12.05 -0.65
C ILE A 58 -10.66 12.14 0.60
N ALA A 59 -9.92 11.07 0.91
CA ALA A 59 -8.99 11.05 2.05
C ALA A 59 -7.92 12.15 1.92
N GLN A 60 -7.36 12.35 0.73
CA GLN A 60 -6.40 13.41 0.47
C GLN A 60 -7.00 14.81 0.65
N ILE A 61 -8.21 15.04 0.14
CA ILE A 61 -8.92 16.32 0.34
C ILE A 61 -9.12 16.58 1.84
N ILE A 62 -9.63 15.60 2.58
CA ILE A 62 -9.83 15.70 4.04
C ILE A 62 -8.51 16.01 4.73
N LEU A 63 -7.43 15.31 4.40
CA LEU A 63 -6.12 15.49 5.02
C LEU A 63 -5.56 16.89 4.73
N VAL A 64 -5.64 17.36 3.48
CA VAL A 64 -5.16 18.68 3.08
C VAL A 64 -5.98 19.78 3.75
N GLU A 65 -7.31 19.66 3.77
CA GLU A 65 -8.17 20.65 4.42
C GLU A 65 -8.01 20.65 5.93
N TRP A 66 -7.83 19.48 6.55
CA TRP A 66 -7.51 19.38 7.97
C TRP A 66 -6.18 20.06 8.30
N LYS A 67 -5.13 19.85 7.49
CA LYS A 67 -3.84 20.53 7.64
C LYS A 67 -3.97 22.05 7.52
N LYS A 68 -4.73 22.53 6.53
CA LYS A 68 -4.94 23.98 6.32
C LYS A 68 -5.72 24.62 7.47
N ARG A 69 -6.83 24.01 7.89
CA ARG A 69 -7.73 24.57 8.90
C ARG A 69 -7.21 24.41 10.33
N HIS A 70 -6.59 23.27 10.63
CA HIS A 70 -6.16 22.90 11.98
C HIS A 70 -4.73 22.33 12.00
N TYR A 71 -3.75 23.14 11.57
CA TYR A 71 -2.34 22.73 11.50
C TYR A 71 -1.80 22.16 12.82
N ARG A 72 -2.17 22.74 13.97
CA ARG A 72 -1.67 22.30 15.28
C ARG A 72 -2.10 20.87 15.61
N SER A 73 -3.37 20.53 15.40
CA SER A 73 -3.84 19.15 15.63
C SER A 73 -3.30 18.21 14.57
N TYR A 74 -3.24 18.65 13.31
CA TYR A 74 -2.64 17.87 12.22
C TYR A 74 -1.20 17.48 12.57
N ALA A 75 -0.36 18.45 12.92
CA ALA A 75 1.05 18.22 13.25
C ALA A 75 1.23 17.32 14.49
N PHE A 76 0.39 17.48 15.51
CA PHE A 76 0.45 16.62 16.69
C PHE A 76 0.06 15.18 16.37
N VAL A 77 -1.06 14.98 15.66
CA VAL A 77 -1.54 13.63 15.33
C VAL A 77 -0.60 12.93 14.35
N THR A 78 -0.09 13.63 13.33
CA THR A 78 0.88 13.03 12.39
C THR A 78 2.18 12.66 13.09
N LEU A 79 2.70 13.52 13.97
CA LEU A 79 3.87 13.21 14.78
C LEU A 79 3.63 11.97 15.67
N LEU A 80 2.46 11.92 16.31
CA LEU A 80 2.09 10.78 17.14
C LEU A 80 1.96 9.50 16.32
N ALA A 81 1.34 9.57 15.14
CA ALA A 81 1.19 8.43 14.24
C ALA A 81 2.56 7.91 13.74
N MET A 82 3.46 8.81 13.33
CA MET A 82 4.81 8.44 12.91
C MET A 82 5.60 7.77 14.04
N TRP A 83 5.35 8.14 15.29
CA TRP A 83 5.99 7.53 16.46
C TRP A 83 5.31 6.22 16.89
N LEU A 84 3.98 6.11 16.81
CA LEU A 84 3.24 4.92 17.28
C LEU A 84 3.19 3.78 16.26
N ILE A 85 3.03 4.06 14.96
CA ILE A 85 2.85 3.03 13.93
C ILE A 85 4.00 2.01 13.92
N PRO A 86 5.29 2.41 13.90
CA PRO A 86 6.41 1.47 13.92
C PRO A 86 6.45 0.62 15.19
N LEU A 87 6.07 1.21 16.33
CA LEU A 87 6.02 0.51 17.61
C LEU A 87 4.91 -0.53 17.64
N ILE A 88 3.70 -0.18 17.20
CA ILE A 88 2.54 -1.09 17.15
C ILE A 88 2.88 -2.30 16.26
N ILE A 89 3.39 -2.04 15.05
CA ILE A 89 3.82 -3.08 14.12
C ILE A 89 4.87 -3.99 14.79
N SER A 90 5.91 -3.40 15.39
CA SER A 90 6.97 -4.18 16.03
C SER A 90 6.47 -5.02 17.20
N CYS A 91 5.49 -4.53 17.97
CA CYS A 91 4.82 -5.31 19.01
C CYS A 91 4.03 -6.49 18.42
N SER A 92 3.26 -6.25 17.35
CA SER A 92 2.49 -7.31 16.67
C SER A 92 3.37 -8.41 16.09
N PHE A 93 4.57 -8.06 15.59
CA PHE A 93 5.54 -9.01 15.06
C PHE A 93 6.54 -9.55 16.11
N GLY A 94 6.38 -9.20 17.40
CA GLY A 94 7.21 -9.72 18.50
C GLY A 94 8.66 -9.25 18.50
N TRP A 95 8.96 -8.10 17.89
CA TRP A 95 10.34 -7.66 17.64
C TRP A 95 10.96 -6.94 18.84
N LEU A 96 11.27 -7.71 19.89
CA LEU A 96 11.70 -7.19 21.20
C LEU A 96 12.94 -6.28 21.16
N ARG A 97 13.94 -6.60 20.32
CA ARG A 97 15.16 -5.78 20.21
C ARG A 97 14.84 -4.34 19.79
N PHE A 98 13.96 -4.20 18.80
CA PHE A 98 13.52 -2.89 18.32
C PHE A 98 12.75 -2.15 19.41
N ILE A 99 11.81 -2.84 20.09
CA ILE A 99 10.98 -2.26 21.15
C ILE A 99 11.86 -1.70 22.29
N ILE A 100 12.87 -2.45 22.73
CA ILE A 100 13.77 -2.01 23.80
C ILE A 100 14.53 -0.74 23.39
N ILE A 101 15.15 -0.74 22.20
CA ILE A 101 15.89 0.43 21.69
C ILE A 101 14.94 1.62 21.52
N TRP A 102 13.72 1.39 21.02
CA TRP A 102 12.69 2.40 20.82
C TRP A 102 12.26 3.06 22.14
N LEU A 103 12.06 2.26 23.19
CA LEU A 103 11.72 2.75 24.52
C LEU A 103 12.85 3.59 25.11
N VAL A 104 14.10 3.13 25.01
CA VAL A 104 15.27 3.89 25.48
C VAL A 104 15.38 5.22 24.75
N PHE A 105 15.28 5.21 23.42
CA PHE A 105 15.30 6.42 22.60
C PHE A 105 14.18 7.38 23.02
N THR A 106 12.95 6.89 23.15
CA THR A 106 11.80 7.70 23.58
C THR A 106 12.03 8.33 24.96
N CYS A 107 12.51 7.55 25.93
CA CYS A 107 12.81 8.06 27.27
C CYS A 107 13.85 9.18 27.23
N ILE A 108 14.95 9.00 26.49
CA ILE A 108 15.99 10.02 26.34
C ILE A 108 15.41 11.29 25.68
N THR A 109 14.68 11.14 24.58
CA THR A 109 14.04 12.28 23.88
C THR A 109 13.05 13.01 24.80
N ALA A 110 12.27 12.28 25.60
CA ALA A 110 11.34 12.88 26.56
C ALA A 110 12.05 13.65 27.68
N LEU A 111 13.19 13.14 28.18
CA LEU A 111 14.00 13.84 29.17
C LEU A 111 14.58 15.14 28.60
N VAL A 112 15.13 15.10 27.38
CA VAL A 112 15.65 16.29 26.68
C VAL A 112 14.52 17.29 26.43
N MET A 113 13.37 16.83 25.93
CA MET A 113 12.20 17.68 25.66
C MET A 113 11.67 18.33 26.95
N ARG A 114 11.61 17.60 28.06
CA ARG A 114 11.20 18.14 29.37
C ARG A 114 12.15 19.25 29.83
N ARG A 115 13.46 19.08 29.63
CA ARG A 115 14.46 20.13 29.91
C ARG A 115 14.28 21.34 29.00
N ALA A 116 13.97 21.14 27.71
CA ALA A 116 13.78 22.21 26.74
C ALA A 116 12.47 23.02 26.93
N ILE A 117 11.39 22.40 27.45
CA ILE A 117 10.09 23.06 27.66
C ILE A 117 10.04 23.87 28.98
N SER A 118 10.93 23.58 29.93
CA SER A 118 11.05 24.36 31.18
C SER A 118 11.53 25.81 30.87
N LYS A 119 10.78 26.86 31.26
CA LYS A 119 11.01 28.30 30.92
C LYS A 119 11.48 29.17 32.13
N PRO A 120 12.09 30.37 31.90
CA PRO A 120 12.57 30.98 30.64
C PRO A 120 14.00 31.60 30.64
N ILE A 121 14.44 32.00 29.44
CA ILE A 121 15.52 32.97 29.14
C ILE A 121 15.30 34.25 29.97
N GLN A 122 16.27 34.61 30.81
CA GLN A 122 16.30 35.89 31.51
C GLN A 122 16.50 37.04 30.50
N GLY A 123 15.60 38.01 30.51
CA GLY A 123 15.66 39.21 29.68
C GLY A 123 16.59 40.28 30.26
N THR A 124 17.86 39.97 30.49
CA THR A 124 18.85 40.93 30.99
C THR A 124 19.60 41.68 29.87
N THR A 125 19.16 41.56 28.61
CA THR A 125 19.75 42.33 27.50
C THR A 125 19.02 43.68 27.35
N PRO A 126 19.69 44.82 27.60
CA PRO A 126 19.13 46.14 27.30
C PRO A 126 18.98 46.31 25.78
N ARG A 127 17.96 47.07 25.37
CA ARG A 127 17.75 47.47 23.96
C ARG A 127 18.73 48.55 23.53
#